data_AF-A0A2P7R4N8-F1
#
_entry.id   AF-A0A2P7R4N8-F1
#
_cell.length_a   1.000
_cell.length_b   1.000
_cell.length_c   1.000
_cell.angle_alpha   90.00
_cell.angle_beta   90.00
_cell.angle_gamma   90.00
#
_symmetry.space_group_name_H-M   'P 1'
#
loop_
_entity.id
_entity.type
_entity.pdbx_description
1 polymer ?
#
loop_
_entity_poly.entity_id
_entity_poly.type
_entity_poly.pdbx_seq_one_letter_code
_entity_poly.pdbx_strand_id
1 'polypeptide(L)'
;MTRIKKTRTPGQLGTRKESRENAEQSRERKRKARRKGLAPGSRHNPGGESGGGAAKVQKDPRLGSKKPVALIKDETRAAPVARVRVAKPEALTPEQELERLENDERLNALLDRVDAGDKLDKDDAAWLDQTLARHQQLLEQLGLLEEEDEAPEEGDDLWTRFMDADLDPAQYQEKEDKS
;
A
#
# COMPACT_ATOMS: atom_id res chain seq x y z
N MET A 1 53.78 23.03 -0.40
CA MET A 1 53.48 23.23 1.03
C MET A 1 52.33 24.22 1.17
N THR A 2 51.15 23.84 1.67
CA THR A 2 50.09 24.83 1.98
C THR A 2 49.32 24.40 3.23
N ARG A 3 49.73 24.92 4.39
CA ARG A 3 49.03 24.74 5.67
C ARG A 3 48.35 26.04 6.05
N ILE A 4 47.05 26.14 5.79
CA ILE A 4 46.23 27.27 6.28
C ILE A 4 45.76 26.93 7.70
N LYS A 5 46.19 27.70 8.69
CA LYS A 5 45.77 27.52 10.09
C LYS A 5 44.47 28.28 10.36
N LYS A 6 43.46 27.59 10.89
CA LYS A 6 42.22 28.20 11.38
C LYS A 6 42.50 28.99 12.66
N THR A 7 42.21 30.30 12.65
CA THR A 7 42.26 31.14 13.85
C THR A 7 40.87 31.21 14.49
N ARG A 8 40.81 31.24 15.82
CA ARG A 8 39.55 31.43 16.57
C ARG A 8 39.39 32.91 16.88
N THR A 9 38.24 33.48 16.56
CA THR A 9 37.90 34.85 16.92
C THR A 9 37.81 34.96 18.45
N PRO A 10 38.54 35.89 19.09
CA PRO A 10 38.41 36.09 20.53
C PRO A 10 36.99 36.62 20.82
N GLY A 11 36.27 35.92 21.71
CA GLY A 11 34.96 36.35 22.17
C GLY A 11 35.05 37.67 22.94
N GLN A 12 33.91 38.36 23.10
CA GLN A 12 33.88 39.61 23.87
C GLN A 12 34.29 39.38 25.33
N LEU A 13 35.28 40.15 25.81
CA LEU A 13 35.66 40.21 27.21
C LEU A 13 34.66 41.08 27.98
N GLY A 14 33.61 40.47 28.50
CA GLY A 14 32.70 41.07 29.48
C GLY A 14 31.47 41.78 28.90
N THR A 15 30.54 42.10 29.80
CA THR A 15 29.29 42.79 29.48
C THR A 15 29.56 44.25 29.13
N ARG A 16 28.99 44.74 28.03
CA ARG A 16 29.07 46.16 27.65
C ARG A 16 28.38 47.03 28.72
N LYS A 17 28.90 48.24 28.92
CA LYS A 17 28.25 49.23 29.78
C LYS A 17 27.02 49.77 29.04
N GLU A 18 25.85 49.46 29.56
CA GLU A 18 24.57 49.99 29.09
C GLU A 18 24.28 51.37 29.70
N SER A 19 23.42 52.16 29.06
CA SER A 19 22.92 53.41 29.63
C SER A 19 22.09 53.13 30.91
N ARG A 20 22.02 54.12 31.81
CA ARG A 20 21.30 53.99 33.10
C ARG A 20 19.83 53.62 32.90
N GLU A 21 19.19 54.23 31.90
CA GLU A 21 17.79 53.97 31.55
C GLU A 21 17.57 52.52 31.09
N ASN A 22 18.42 51.99 30.20
CA ASN A 22 18.35 50.61 29.75
C ASN A 22 18.56 49.60 30.89
N ALA A 23 19.42 49.94 31.86
CA ALA A 23 19.65 49.11 33.04
C ALA A 23 18.43 49.06 33.96
N GLU A 24 17.73 50.19 34.14
CA GLU A 24 16.49 50.26 34.94
C GLU A 24 15.34 49.51 34.26
N GLN A 25 15.14 49.71 32.96
CA GLN A 25 14.14 48.96 32.19
C GLN A 25 14.40 47.44 32.21
N SER A 26 15.65 47.01 32.15
CA SER A 26 16.02 45.59 32.25
C SER A 26 15.69 44.99 33.62
N ARG A 27 15.89 45.76 34.70
CA ARG A 27 15.53 45.35 36.07
C ARG A 27 14.01 45.22 36.22
N GLU A 28 13.24 46.13 35.64
CA GLU A 28 11.77 46.06 35.65
C GLU A 28 11.23 44.87 34.85
N ARG A 29 11.77 44.63 33.65
CA ARG A 29 11.42 43.44 32.85
C ARG A 29 11.72 42.15 33.63
N LYS A 30 12.85 42.09 34.33
CA LYS A 30 13.21 40.96 35.19
C LYS A 30 12.26 40.78 36.39
N ARG A 31 11.81 41.88 37.02
CA ARG A 31 10.78 41.83 38.09
C ARG A 31 9.44 41.32 37.56
N LYS A 32 8.98 41.81 36.40
CA LYS A 32 7.74 41.36 35.75
C LYS A 32 7.82 39.88 35.34
N ALA A 33 8.95 39.45 34.77
CA ALA A 33 9.19 38.06 34.39
C ALA A 33 9.25 37.10 35.58
N ARG A 34 9.69 37.54 36.76
CA ARG A 34 9.66 36.72 37.99
C ARG A 34 8.25 36.42 38.50
N ARG A 35 7.30 37.34 38.27
CA ARG A 35 5.91 37.16 38.67
C ARG A 35 5.13 36.28 37.68
N LYS A 36 5.55 36.28 36.41
CA LYS A 36 5.03 35.36 35.40
C LYS A 36 5.70 34.00 35.62
N GLY A 37 4.93 32.98 36.03
CA GLY A 37 5.46 31.62 36.13
C GLY A 37 6.09 31.13 34.82
N LEU A 38 6.88 30.06 34.89
CA LEU A 38 7.42 29.40 33.70
C LEU A 38 6.27 28.98 32.78
N ALA A 39 6.50 29.05 31.47
CA ALA A 39 5.54 28.53 30.50
C ALA A 39 5.29 27.03 30.75
N PRO A 40 4.05 26.54 30.53
CA PRO A 40 3.76 25.12 30.67
C PRO A 40 4.67 24.30 29.75
N GLY A 41 5.16 23.16 30.27
CA GLY A 41 6.06 22.29 29.52
C GLY A 41 5.40 21.73 28.25
N SER A 42 6.23 21.40 27.26
CA SER A 42 5.83 20.90 25.92
C SER A 42 4.82 19.74 25.94
N ARG A 43 4.76 18.96 27.03
CA ARG A 43 3.80 17.86 27.21
C ARG A 43 2.34 18.31 27.31
N HIS A 44 2.09 19.50 27.84
CA HIS A 44 0.73 20.01 28.12
C HIS A 44 0.30 21.10 27.15
N ASN A 45 1.18 21.52 26.24
CA ASN A 45 0.86 22.46 25.18
C ASN A 45 0.92 21.69 23.85
N PRO A 46 -0.16 20.99 23.44
CA PRO A 46 -0.23 20.49 22.08
C PRO A 46 -0.10 21.73 21.20
N GLY A 47 1.03 21.87 20.51
CA GLY A 47 1.41 23.10 19.82
C GLY A 47 0.21 23.65 19.05
N GLY A 48 -0.35 24.75 19.57
CA GLY A 48 -1.49 25.41 18.94
C GLY A 48 -1.14 25.65 17.48
N GLU A 49 -2.07 25.32 16.59
CA GLU A 49 -1.93 25.57 15.17
C GLU A 49 -1.51 27.04 15.00
N SER A 50 -0.26 27.22 14.60
CA SER A 50 0.25 28.55 14.30
C SER A 50 -0.48 28.99 13.03
N GLY A 51 -1.57 29.71 13.23
CA GLY A 51 -2.20 30.49 12.18
C GLY A 51 -1.15 31.44 11.62
N GLY A 52 -0.70 31.15 10.40
CA GLY A 52 0.16 32.06 9.63
C GLY A 52 1.56 31.51 9.37
N GLY A 53 1.76 31.09 8.12
CA GLY A 53 3.09 30.87 7.53
C GLY A 53 3.45 29.40 7.42
N ALA A 54 3.65 28.96 6.18
CA ALA A 54 4.14 27.63 5.81
C ALA A 54 5.60 27.42 6.25
N ALA A 55 5.86 27.46 7.55
CA ALA A 55 7.10 26.93 8.11
C ALA A 55 6.93 25.41 8.19
N LYS A 56 7.87 24.67 7.58
CA LYS A 56 7.95 23.22 7.72
C LYS A 56 8.22 22.88 9.19
N VAL A 57 7.15 22.72 9.97
CA VAL A 57 7.24 22.21 11.33
C VAL A 57 7.76 20.78 11.23
N GLN A 58 8.94 20.54 11.81
CA GLN A 58 9.51 19.21 11.89
C GLN A 58 8.56 18.34 12.70
N LYS A 59 7.89 17.42 12.02
CA LYS A 59 6.92 16.51 12.62
C LYS A 59 7.70 15.41 13.35
N ASP A 60 7.26 15.06 14.56
CA ASP A 60 7.88 13.98 15.33
C ASP A 60 7.84 12.68 14.51
N PRO A 61 8.98 12.00 14.27
CA PRO A 61 9.02 10.76 13.49
C PRO A 61 8.19 9.62 14.11
N ARG A 62 7.83 9.71 15.40
CA ARG A 62 6.94 8.75 16.07
C ARG A 62 5.46 8.94 15.70
N LEU A 63 5.09 10.11 15.19
CA LEU A 63 3.73 10.41 14.76
C LEU A 63 3.64 10.18 13.24
N GLY A 64 2.96 9.11 12.84
CA GLY A 64 2.69 8.80 11.44
C GLY A 64 1.87 9.87 10.72
N SER A 65 1.70 9.68 9.40
CA SER A 65 0.88 10.57 8.58
C SER A 65 -0.60 10.45 8.97
N LYS A 66 -1.14 11.47 9.65
CA LYS A 66 -2.58 11.63 9.93
C LYS A 66 -3.34 12.40 8.83
N LYS A 67 -2.82 12.42 7.60
CA LYS A 67 -3.53 13.07 6.49
C LYS A 67 -4.72 12.18 6.09
N PRO A 68 -5.98 12.69 6.11
CA PRO A 68 -7.12 11.89 5.68
C PRO A 68 -6.96 11.55 4.18
N VAL A 69 -7.21 10.29 3.85
CA VAL A 69 -7.28 9.82 2.46
C VAL A 69 -8.75 9.85 2.06
N ALA A 70 -9.06 10.50 0.93
CA ALA A 70 -10.42 10.52 0.40
C ALA A 70 -10.78 9.14 -0.16
N LEU A 71 -11.94 8.62 0.21
CA LEU A 71 -12.44 7.32 -0.26
C LEU A 71 -13.06 7.41 -1.66
N ILE A 72 -13.45 8.62 -2.09
CA ILE A 72 -14.05 8.89 -3.39
C ILE A 72 -13.10 9.82 -4.14
N LYS A 73 -12.89 9.54 -5.43
CA LYS A 73 -11.95 10.28 -6.28
C LYS A 73 -12.59 11.63 -6.65
N ASP A 74 -12.29 12.67 -5.88
CA ASP A 74 -12.70 14.04 -6.22
C ASP A 74 -11.96 14.49 -7.50
N GLU A 75 -12.70 14.65 -8.60
CA GLU A 75 -12.18 15.14 -9.90
C GLU A 75 -11.76 16.62 -9.86
N THR A 76 -11.97 17.32 -8.74
CA THR A 76 -11.93 18.78 -8.67
C THR A 76 -10.65 19.38 -8.12
N ARG A 77 -9.61 18.58 -7.86
CA ARG A 77 -8.28 19.12 -7.48
C ARG A 77 -7.20 18.76 -8.49
N ALA A 78 -7.27 19.40 -9.65
CA ALA A 78 -6.13 19.50 -10.56
C ALA A 78 -4.99 20.29 -9.87
N ALA A 79 -4.00 19.57 -9.34
CA ALA A 79 -2.67 20.14 -9.14
C ALA A 79 -2.04 20.45 -10.51
N PRO A 80 -1.12 21.45 -10.63
CA PRO A 80 -0.48 21.75 -11.90
C PRO A 80 0.25 20.50 -12.38
N VAL A 81 -0.20 20.02 -13.54
CA VAL A 81 0.18 18.77 -14.17
C VAL A 81 1.68 18.82 -14.48
N ALA A 82 2.49 18.26 -13.59
CA ALA A 82 3.80 17.76 -13.98
C ALA A 82 3.53 16.75 -15.10
N ARG A 83 4.07 17.00 -16.29
CA ARG A 83 3.83 16.24 -17.52
C ARG A 83 3.79 14.74 -17.22
N VAL A 84 2.58 14.22 -17.03
CA VAL A 84 2.34 12.79 -16.88
C VAL A 84 2.68 12.24 -18.25
N ARG A 85 3.80 11.53 -18.33
CA ARG A 85 4.06 10.64 -19.45
C ARG A 85 2.79 9.80 -19.56
N VAL A 86 2.11 9.89 -20.70
CA VAL A 86 0.93 9.08 -21.00
C VAL A 86 1.39 7.64 -20.85
N ALA A 87 1.16 7.07 -19.66
CA ALA A 87 1.26 5.65 -19.46
C ALA A 87 0.22 5.08 -20.40
N LYS A 88 0.70 4.32 -21.39
CA LYS A 88 -0.15 3.49 -22.24
C LYS A 88 -1.15 2.81 -21.28
N PRO A 89 -2.48 2.87 -21.53
CA PRO A 89 -3.42 2.17 -20.67
C PRO A 89 -2.88 0.76 -20.52
N GLU A 90 -2.64 0.35 -19.28
CA GLU A 90 -2.17 -0.99 -18.97
C GLU A 90 -3.18 -1.91 -19.64
N ALA A 91 -2.77 -2.54 -20.73
CA ALA A 91 -3.59 -3.54 -21.38
C ALA A 91 -3.87 -4.56 -20.28
N LEU A 92 -5.14 -4.85 -20.00
CA LEU A 92 -5.49 -5.89 -19.05
C LEU A 92 -4.69 -7.12 -19.41
N THR A 93 -4.06 -7.75 -18.42
CA THR A 93 -3.42 -9.04 -18.66
C THR A 93 -4.50 -10.03 -19.11
N PRO A 94 -4.16 -11.03 -19.94
CA PRO A 94 -5.14 -12.03 -20.39
C PRO A 94 -5.87 -12.68 -19.20
N GLU A 95 -5.18 -12.89 -18.08
CA GLU A 95 -5.75 -13.37 -16.81
C GLU A 95 -6.82 -12.41 -16.25
N GLN A 96 -6.53 -11.10 -16.19
CA GLN A 96 -7.50 -10.10 -15.70
C GLN A 96 -8.72 -9.96 -16.60
N GLU A 97 -8.54 -10.13 -17.92
CA GLU A 97 -9.66 -10.13 -18.86
C GLU A 97 -10.54 -11.37 -18.65
N LEU A 98 -9.94 -12.53 -18.43
CA LEU A 98 -10.64 -13.78 -18.15
C LEU A 98 -11.42 -13.70 -16.83
N GLU A 99 -10.78 -13.28 -15.74
CA GLU A 99 -11.45 -13.07 -14.44
C GLU A 99 -12.64 -12.10 -14.56
N ARG A 100 -12.51 -11.05 -15.37
CA ARG A 100 -13.61 -10.11 -15.60
C ARG A 100 -14.78 -10.75 -16.35
N LEU A 101 -14.50 -11.60 -17.35
CA LEU A 101 -15.54 -12.31 -18.09
C LEU A 101 -16.27 -13.33 -17.21
N GLU A 102 -15.55 -14.10 -16.40
CA GLU A 102 -16.14 -15.06 -15.47
C GLU A 102 -17.03 -14.38 -14.42
N ASN A 103 -16.67 -13.17 -13.98
CA ASN A 103 -17.44 -12.37 -13.03
C ASN A 103 -18.50 -11.46 -13.69
N ASP A 104 -18.75 -11.55 -15.00
CA ASP A 104 -19.77 -10.73 -15.66
C ASP A 104 -21.19 -11.23 -15.32
N GLU A 105 -21.98 -10.39 -14.65
CA GLU A 105 -23.37 -10.68 -14.29
C GLU A 105 -24.25 -11.00 -15.51
N ARG A 106 -23.99 -10.35 -16.66
CA ARG A 106 -24.78 -10.60 -17.87
C ARG A 106 -24.51 -11.98 -18.44
N LEU A 107 -23.23 -12.39 -18.48
CA LEU A 107 -22.85 -13.72 -18.97
C LEU A 107 -23.51 -14.80 -18.11
N ASN A 108 -23.37 -14.68 -16.79
CA ASN A 108 -23.94 -15.63 -15.83
C ASN A 108 -25.47 -15.72 -15.96
N ALA A 109 -26.18 -14.59 -16.04
CA ALA A 109 -27.63 -14.58 -16.20
C ALA A 109 -28.12 -15.20 -17.52
N LEU A 110 -27.33 -15.11 -18.60
CA LEU A 110 -27.66 -15.74 -19.87
C LEU A 110 -27.42 -17.25 -19.82
N LEU A 111 -26.35 -17.70 -19.18
CA LEU A 111 -26.07 -19.13 -18.96
C LEU A 111 -27.17 -19.79 -18.12
N ASP A 112 -27.60 -19.16 -17.02
CA ASP A 112 -28.68 -19.66 -16.18
C ASP A 112 -29.99 -19.88 -16.98
N ARG A 113 -30.28 -19.01 -17.94
CA ARG A 113 -31.46 -19.13 -18.83
C ARG A 113 -31.30 -20.27 -19.83
N VAL A 114 -30.11 -20.45 -20.39
CA VAL A 114 -29.79 -21.59 -21.26
C VAL A 114 -29.99 -22.90 -20.49
N ASP A 115 -29.49 -22.97 -19.25
CA ASP A 115 -29.62 -24.14 -18.38
C ASP A 115 -31.08 -24.41 -17.97
N ALA A 116 -31.87 -23.35 -17.78
CA ALA A 116 -33.32 -23.44 -17.58
C ALA A 116 -34.09 -23.90 -18.85
N GLY A 117 -33.43 -23.93 -20.01
CA GLY A 117 -34.04 -24.31 -21.29
C GLY A 117 -34.84 -23.19 -21.97
N ASP A 118 -34.66 -21.93 -21.53
CA ASP A 118 -35.32 -20.78 -22.13
C ASP A 118 -34.70 -20.44 -23.49
N LYS A 119 -35.54 -19.93 -24.42
CA LYS A 119 -35.07 -19.49 -25.73
C LYS A 119 -34.52 -18.07 -25.64
N LEU A 120 -33.23 -17.91 -25.97
CA LEU A 120 -32.61 -16.60 -26.09
C LEU A 120 -32.99 -15.89 -27.38
N ASP A 121 -32.99 -14.56 -27.32
CA ASP A 121 -33.05 -13.72 -28.51
C ASP A 121 -31.77 -13.89 -29.35
N LYS A 122 -31.88 -13.65 -30.65
CA LYS A 122 -30.77 -13.84 -31.60
C LYS A 122 -29.54 -12.99 -31.24
N ASP A 123 -29.77 -11.77 -30.75
CA ASP A 123 -28.69 -10.85 -30.39
C ASP A 123 -27.96 -11.32 -29.12
N ASP A 124 -28.69 -11.85 -28.14
CA ASP A 124 -28.12 -12.39 -26.91
C ASP A 124 -27.39 -13.71 -27.15
N ALA A 125 -27.92 -14.58 -28.01
CA ALA A 125 -27.24 -15.81 -28.42
C ALA A 125 -25.93 -15.50 -29.15
N ALA A 126 -25.94 -14.56 -30.11
CA ALA A 126 -24.74 -14.16 -30.82
C ALA A 126 -23.69 -13.51 -29.90
N TRP A 127 -24.14 -12.74 -28.90
CA TRP A 127 -23.24 -12.17 -27.90
C TRP A 127 -22.63 -13.23 -27.00
N LEU A 128 -23.42 -14.21 -26.56
CA LEU A 128 -22.96 -15.33 -25.73
C LEU A 128 -21.92 -16.16 -26.48
N ASP A 129 -22.19 -16.52 -27.74
CA ASP A 129 -21.25 -17.25 -28.60
C ASP A 129 -19.92 -16.51 -28.77
N GLN A 130 -19.97 -15.19 -29.03
CA GLN A 130 -18.76 -14.35 -29.14
C GLN A 130 -17.97 -14.30 -27.83
N THR A 131 -18.66 -14.23 -26.70
CA THR A 131 -18.05 -14.13 -25.37
C THR A 131 -17.39 -15.46 -24.99
N LEU A 132 -18.04 -16.59 -25.27
CA LEU A 132 -17.47 -17.93 -25.07
C LEU A 132 -16.27 -18.17 -25.98
N ALA A 133 -16.33 -17.74 -27.25
CA ALA A 133 -15.18 -17.82 -28.16
C ALA A 133 -13.99 -16.99 -27.66
N ARG A 134 -14.25 -15.79 -27.13
CA ARG A 134 -13.22 -14.95 -26.50
C ARG A 134 -12.63 -15.62 -25.26
N HIS A 135 -13.46 -16.25 -24.43
CA HIS A 135 -13.03 -16.99 -23.24
C HIS A 135 -12.09 -18.15 -23.61
N GLN A 136 -12.46 -18.96 -24.61
CA GLN A 136 -11.60 -20.03 -25.13
C GLN A 136 -10.25 -19.51 -25.61
N GLN A 137 -10.25 -18.41 -26.37
CA GLN A 137 -9.00 -17.79 -26.82
C GLN A 137 -8.11 -17.34 -25.65
N LEU A 138 -8.69 -16.82 -24.57
CA LEU A 138 -7.93 -16.41 -23.38
C LEU A 138 -7.34 -17.63 -22.66
N LEU A 139 -8.10 -18.73 -22.54
CA LEU A 139 -7.59 -19.98 -21.99
C LEU A 139 -6.43 -20.56 -22.81
N GLU A 140 -6.53 -20.52 -24.15
CA GLU A 140 -5.45 -20.94 -25.06
C GLU A 140 -4.19 -20.08 -24.88
N GLN A 141 -4.35 -18.76 -24.80
CA GLN A 141 -3.24 -17.84 -24.56
C GLN A 141 -2.52 -18.07 -23.23
N LEU A 142 -3.25 -18.58 -22.23
CA LEU A 142 -2.71 -18.91 -20.92
C LEU A 142 -2.16 -20.34 -20.86
N GLY A 143 -2.32 -21.15 -21.91
CA GLY A 143 -1.92 -22.56 -21.91
C GLY A 143 -2.76 -23.43 -20.96
N LEU A 144 -3.99 -22.99 -20.64
CA LEU A 144 -4.94 -23.71 -19.78
C LEU A 144 -5.84 -24.66 -20.59
N LEU A 145 -5.83 -24.56 -21.92
CA LEU A 145 -6.42 -25.54 -22.80
C LEU A 145 -5.41 -26.68 -22.98
N GLU A 146 -5.80 -27.88 -22.56
CA GLU A 146 -5.05 -29.12 -22.79
C GLU A 146 -4.90 -29.34 -24.30
N GLU A 147 -3.82 -28.83 -24.90
CA GLU A 147 -3.26 -29.47 -26.09
C GLU A 147 -2.54 -30.72 -25.61
N GLU A 148 -3.08 -31.85 -26.05
CA GLU A 148 -2.73 -33.26 -25.83
C GLU A 148 -1.29 -33.64 -26.24
N ASP A 149 -0.28 -32.80 -25.96
CA ASP A 149 1.13 -33.04 -26.32
C ASP A 149 2.10 -32.96 -25.12
N GLU A 150 1.60 -32.89 -23.88
CA GLU A 150 2.41 -33.27 -22.71
C GLU A 150 2.27 -34.80 -22.54
N ALA A 151 3.31 -35.51 -22.96
CA ALA A 151 3.53 -36.93 -22.66
C ALA A 151 3.12 -37.25 -21.22
N PRO A 152 2.59 -38.46 -20.91
CA PRO A 152 2.06 -38.80 -19.58
C PRO A 152 3.03 -38.33 -18.49
N GLU A 153 2.59 -37.29 -17.80
CA GLU A 153 3.38 -36.55 -16.82
C GLU A 153 3.78 -37.53 -15.70
N GLU A 154 5.01 -37.41 -15.21
CA GLU A 154 5.56 -38.18 -14.08
C GLU A 154 4.71 -38.07 -12.78
N GLY A 155 3.60 -37.32 -12.80
CA GLY A 155 2.60 -37.21 -11.73
C GLY A 155 1.85 -38.50 -11.44
N ASP A 156 1.63 -39.37 -12.43
CA ASP A 156 1.09 -40.72 -12.19
C ASP A 156 2.03 -41.54 -11.30
N ASP A 157 3.35 -41.38 -11.46
CA ASP A 157 4.35 -42.13 -10.68
C ASP A 157 4.40 -41.65 -9.22
N LEU A 158 4.16 -40.36 -8.95
CA LEU A 158 4.06 -39.83 -7.60
C LEU A 158 2.77 -40.23 -6.89
N TRP A 159 1.63 -40.18 -7.59
CA TRP A 159 0.34 -40.62 -7.05
C TRP A 159 0.31 -42.13 -6.82
N THR A 160 0.85 -42.90 -7.77
CA THR A 160 0.97 -44.36 -7.66
C THR A 160 1.94 -44.74 -6.55
N ARG A 161 3.11 -44.08 -6.44
CA ARG A 161 4.03 -44.28 -5.31
C ARG A 161 3.41 -43.91 -3.96
N PHE A 162 2.53 -42.92 -3.90
CA PHE A 162 1.81 -42.56 -2.67
C PHE A 162 0.76 -43.62 -2.29
N MET A 163 0.05 -44.18 -3.27
CA MET A 163 -0.92 -45.26 -3.06
C MET A 163 -0.25 -46.60 -2.75
N ASP A 164 0.87 -46.90 -3.42
CA ASP A 164 1.67 -48.12 -3.25
C ASP A 164 2.63 -48.05 -2.05
N ALA A 165 2.78 -46.88 -1.42
CA ALA A 165 3.45 -46.77 -0.13
C ALA A 165 2.53 -47.39 0.94
N ASP A 166 2.49 -48.72 0.98
CA ASP A 166 1.78 -49.53 1.94
C ASP A 166 2.06 -49.01 3.36
N LEU A 167 1.08 -48.30 3.92
CA LEU A 167 1.06 -47.89 5.31
C LEU A 167 0.81 -49.14 6.15
N ASP A 168 1.84 -49.95 6.38
CA ASP A 168 1.72 -51.23 7.08
C ASP A 168 1.34 -51.00 8.56
N PRO A 169 0.07 -51.22 8.96
CA PRO A 169 -0.41 -50.89 10.29
C PRO A 169 0.18 -51.83 11.37
N ALA A 170 0.83 -52.93 10.96
CA ALA A 170 1.52 -53.85 11.85
C ALA A 170 2.80 -53.26 12.46
N GLN A 171 3.39 -52.22 11.84
CA GLN A 171 4.59 -51.53 12.35
C GLN A 171 4.31 -50.71 13.63
N TYR A 172 3.04 -50.41 13.92
CA TYR A 172 2.61 -49.60 15.06
C TYR A 172 1.83 -50.38 16.12
N GLN A 173 1.72 -51.71 16.00
CA GLN A 173 1.23 -52.52 17.11
C GLN A 173 2.35 -52.65 18.14
N GLU A 174 2.36 -51.67 19.04
CA GLU A 174 3.11 -51.62 20.28
C GLU A 174 3.07 -53.00 20.93
N LYS A 175 4.22 -53.66 21.03
CA LYS A 175 4.33 -54.92 21.77
C LYS A 175 4.01 -54.57 23.22
N GLU A 176 2.79 -54.88 23.64
CA GLU A 176 2.44 -54.91 25.07
C GLU A 176 3.39 -55.90 25.73
N ASP A 177 4.45 -55.36 26.34
CA ASP A 177 5.34 -56.09 27.23
C ASP A 177 4.49 -56.59 28.40
N LYS A 178 4.06 -57.86 28.29
CA LYS A 178 3.48 -58.62 29.38
C LYS A 178 4.54 -58.78 30.48
N SER A 179 4.36 -58.02 31.55
CA SER A 179 4.99 -58.25 32.85
C SER A 179 4.44 -59.50 33.54
#